data_AF-A0A2P4T3F0-F1
#
_entry.id   AF-A0A2P4T3F0-F1
#
_cell.length_a   1.000
_cell.length_b   1.000
_cell.length_c   1.000
_cell.angle_alpha   90.00
_cell.angle_beta   90.00
_cell.angle_gamma   90.00
#
_symmetry.space_group_name_H-M   'P 1'
#
loop_
_entity.id
_entity.type
_entity.pdbx_description
1 polymer ?
#
loop_
_entity_poly.entity_id
_entity_poly.type
_entity_poly.pdbx_seq_one_letter_code
_entity_poly.pdbx_strand_id
1 'polypeptide(L)'
;MGGSSGSSDLSEAEEAEIETIRQHREELLEDIKKLKEEIAQVFAEIEGFQNAEESQEADQNPGERSRFPLSNVDETSSHLQALRGIQYLIEQQLLSSDLQEIAKFLHKGEGLNKTAIGDYLGGRDSKNIQILQAFVACHQFANLNLVQALRQFLWSFRLPGEAQKIDRMMEAFANWYCKCNPGVFQSTDTCYILSFSIIMLNTSLHNPNVKDKPPFERFVSINRGINDGADLPEELLK
;
A
#
# COMPACT_ATOMS: atom_id res chain seq x y z
N MET A 1 34.32 -7.69 55.67
CA MET A 1 33.40 -6.72 55.02
C MET A 1 34.09 -6.28 53.74
N GLY A 2 33.69 -6.80 52.59
CA GLY A 2 34.33 -6.48 51.30
C GLY A 2 33.55 -7.09 50.13
N GLY A 3 33.52 -6.37 49.01
CA GLY A 3 32.94 -6.79 47.72
C GLY A 3 31.74 -5.92 47.32
N SER A 4 31.93 -4.66 46.94
CA SER A 4 32.31 -4.17 45.60
C SER A 4 31.07 -3.85 44.73
N SER A 5 30.77 -2.55 44.69
CA SER A 5 29.98 -1.86 43.69
C SER A 5 30.56 -2.10 42.29
N GLY A 6 29.76 -2.67 41.38
CA GLY A 6 30.05 -2.66 39.95
C GLY A 6 29.27 -1.52 39.29
N SER A 7 29.86 -0.33 39.20
CA SER A 7 29.44 0.66 38.21
C SER A 7 30.00 0.22 36.86
N SER A 8 29.15 0.25 35.84
CA SER A 8 29.51 -0.04 34.46
C SER A 8 30.37 1.09 33.90
N ASP A 9 31.69 0.95 33.95
CA ASP A 9 32.63 1.83 33.24
C ASP A 9 32.60 1.51 31.75
N LEU A 10 31.74 2.21 31.00
CA LEU A 10 31.90 2.35 29.55
C LEU A 10 33.04 3.33 29.30
N SER A 11 33.85 3.11 28.26
CA SER A 11 34.89 4.08 27.91
C SER A 11 34.27 5.36 27.34
N GLU A 12 34.93 6.51 27.52
CA GLU A 12 34.44 7.80 26.99
C GLU A 12 34.16 7.76 25.47
N ALA A 13 34.90 6.92 24.74
CA ALA A 13 34.69 6.69 23.32
C ALA A 13 33.38 5.92 23.02
N GLU A 14 33.06 4.91 23.82
CA GLU A 14 31.82 4.13 23.68
C GLU A 14 30.60 4.94 24.11
N GLU A 15 30.71 5.78 25.16
CA GLU A 15 29.64 6.69 25.54
C GLU A 15 29.36 7.74 24.44
N ALA A 16 30.41 8.28 23.82
CA ALA A 16 30.26 9.21 22.70
C ALA A 16 29.61 8.54 21.47
N GLU A 17 29.98 7.30 21.16
CA GLU A 17 29.39 6.56 20.03
C GLU A 17 27.91 6.22 20.28
N ILE A 18 27.56 5.80 21.50
CA ILE A 18 26.16 5.54 21.90
C ILE A 18 25.32 6.81 21.82
N GLU A 19 25.86 7.95 22.26
CA GLU A 19 25.16 9.23 22.18
C GLU A 19 24.95 9.68 20.73
N THR A 20 25.93 9.44 19.86
CA THR A 20 25.82 9.73 18.42
C THR A 20 24.73 8.87 17.76
N ILE A 21 24.69 7.57 18.09
CA ILE A 21 23.66 6.64 17.60
C ILE A 21 22.27 7.05 18.12
N ARG A 22 22.18 7.51 19.36
CA ARG A 22 20.92 7.96 19.96
C ARG A 22 20.39 9.22 19.26
N GLN A 23 21.26 10.19 19.00
CA GLN A 23 20.91 11.41 18.27
C GLN A 23 20.45 11.10 16.84
N HIS A 24 21.17 10.23 16.13
CA HIS A 24 20.78 9.82 14.78
C HIS A 24 19.44 9.06 14.77
N ARG A 25 19.18 8.23 15.79
CA ARG A 25 17.90 7.56 15.95
C ARG A 25 16.75 8.55 16.20
N GLU A 26 16.96 9.58 17.02
CA GLU A 26 15.96 10.61 17.27
C GLU A 26 15.66 11.42 15.99
N GLU A 27 16.68 11.74 15.21
CA GLU A 27 16.55 12.42 13.92
C GLU A 27 15.73 11.60 12.91
N LEU A 28 16.05 10.31 12.77
CA LEU A 28 15.29 9.38 11.91
C LEU A 28 13.82 9.23 12.36
N LEU A 29 13.56 9.25 13.67
CA LEU A 29 12.19 9.18 14.18
C LEU A 29 11.38 10.44 13.86
N GLU A 30 12.02 11.60 13.90
CA GLU A 30 11.38 12.87 13.53
C GLU A 30 11.10 12.94 12.03
N ASP A 31 12.00 12.45 11.19
CA ASP A 31 11.78 12.35 9.74
C ASP A 31 10.66 11.37 9.39
N ILE A 32 10.60 10.22 10.06
CA ILE A 32 9.47 9.27 9.90
C ILE A 32 8.15 9.93 10.31
N LYS A 33 8.16 10.77 11.35
CA LYS A 33 6.97 11.47 11.82
C LYS A 33 6.51 12.52 10.81
N LYS A 34 7.41 13.33 10.26
CA LYS A 34 7.10 14.29 9.18
C LYS A 34 6.54 13.61 7.94
N LEU A 35 7.16 12.52 7.48
CA LEU A 35 6.67 11.76 6.33
C LEU A 35 5.27 11.16 6.58
N LYS A 36 4.96 10.77 7.83
CA LYS A 36 3.60 10.33 8.19
C LYS A 36 2.59 11.46 8.15
N GLU A 37 2.96 12.65 8.62
CA GLU A 37 2.10 13.85 8.58
C GLU A 37 1.85 14.30 7.14
N GLU A 38 2.87 14.30 6.28
CA GLU A 38 2.71 14.58 4.84
C GLU A 38 1.79 13.57 4.14
N ILE A 39 1.95 12.27 4.44
CA ILE A 39 1.06 11.23 3.89
C ILE A 39 -0.39 11.44 4.36
N ALA A 40 -0.60 11.74 5.64
CA ALA A 40 -1.93 12.03 6.18
C ALA A 40 -2.56 13.27 5.54
N GLN A 41 -1.78 14.30 5.25
CA GLN A 41 -2.26 15.49 4.57
C GLN A 41 -2.66 15.21 3.13
N VAL A 42 -1.85 14.45 2.38
CA VAL A 42 -2.18 14.03 1.01
C VAL A 42 -3.46 13.18 0.98
N PHE A 43 -3.66 12.27 1.94
CA PHE A 43 -4.91 11.49 2.03
C PHE A 43 -6.14 12.35 2.36
N ALA A 44 -6.00 13.33 3.26
CA ALA A 44 -7.09 14.25 3.58
C ALA A 44 -7.45 15.17 2.40
N GLU A 45 -6.46 15.56 1.59
CA GLU A 45 -6.70 16.29 0.34
C GLU A 45 -7.47 15.43 -0.67
N ILE A 46 -7.11 14.16 -0.83
CA ILE A 46 -7.80 13.21 -1.73
C ILE A 46 -9.27 12.99 -1.30
N GLU A 47 -9.54 12.83 0.00
CA GLU A 47 -10.91 12.73 0.53
C GLU A 47 -11.71 14.03 0.34
N GLY A 48 -11.03 15.18 0.37
CA GLY A 48 -11.62 16.50 0.11
C GLY A 48 -12.07 16.68 -1.34
N PHE A 49 -11.32 16.15 -2.31
CA PHE A 49 -11.68 16.20 -3.73
C PHE A 49 -12.87 15.29 -4.07
N GLN A 50 -12.95 14.09 -3.46
CA GLN A 50 -14.05 13.14 -3.71
C GLN A 50 -15.43 13.68 -3.26
N ASN A 51 -15.50 14.39 -2.13
CA ASN A 51 -16.76 14.98 -1.64
C ASN A 51 -17.23 16.20 -2.48
N ALA A 52 -16.31 16.90 -3.14
CA ALA A 52 -16.62 18.06 -3.98
C ALA A 52 -17.15 17.66 -5.37
N GLU A 53 -16.68 16.55 -5.93
CA GLU A 53 -17.13 16.03 -7.23
C GLU A 53 -18.50 15.34 -7.17
N GLU A 54 -18.79 14.55 -6.12
CA GLU A 54 -20.10 13.90 -5.95
C GLU A 54 -21.26 14.90 -5.76
N SER A 55 -20.98 16.09 -5.23
CA SER A 55 -21.99 17.12 -5.01
C SER A 55 -22.38 17.89 -6.28
N GLN A 56 -21.60 17.82 -7.36
CA GLN A 56 -21.86 18.56 -8.61
C GLN A 56 -22.47 17.70 -9.73
N GLU A 57 -22.32 16.37 -9.72
CA GLU A 57 -22.83 15.50 -10.80
C GLU A 57 -24.34 15.17 -10.69
N ALA A 58 -24.99 15.46 -9.56
CA ALA A 58 -26.42 15.14 -9.36
C ALA A 58 -27.41 16.14 -9.99
N ASP A 59 -26.95 17.28 -10.49
CA ASP A 59 -27.84 18.35 -10.97
C ASP A 59 -27.28 19.05 -12.23
N GLN A 60 -27.31 18.36 -13.38
CA GLN A 60 -27.58 18.89 -14.74
C GLN A 60 -27.04 17.97 -15.84
N ASN A 61 -27.90 17.21 -16.51
CA ASN A 61 -28.08 17.37 -17.98
C ASN A 61 -29.13 16.42 -18.56
N PRO A 62 -29.96 16.95 -19.47
CA PRO A 62 -30.12 16.29 -20.75
C PRO A 62 -29.98 17.30 -21.90
N GLY A 63 -28.96 17.16 -22.75
CA GLY A 63 -28.89 17.92 -24.00
C GLY A 63 -27.50 17.97 -24.66
N GLU A 64 -27.41 17.40 -25.85
CA GLU A 64 -26.23 17.40 -26.75
C GLU A 64 -25.65 18.80 -27.02
N ARG A 65 -24.32 18.97 -26.96
CA ARG A 65 -23.55 19.53 -28.09
C ARG A 65 -22.02 19.44 -27.91
N SER A 66 -21.41 18.90 -28.97
CA SER A 66 -19.99 18.92 -29.31
C SER A 66 -19.28 20.26 -29.02
N ARG A 67 -18.25 20.21 -28.16
CA ARG A 67 -17.06 21.07 -28.17
C ARG A 67 -15.95 20.45 -27.30
N PHE A 68 -15.08 19.65 -27.92
CA PHE A 68 -13.69 19.56 -27.47
C PHE A 68 -12.91 20.74 -28.09
N PRO A 69 -11.75 21.20 -27.57
CA PRO A 69 -10.88 20.58 -26.54
C PRO A 69 -10.29 21.55 -25.48
N LEU A 70 -9.40 20.99 -24.63
CA LEU A 70 -8.45 21.57 -23.65
C LEU A 70 -8.96 21.42 -22.19
N SER A 71 -8.32 20.73 -21.26
CA SER A 71 -6.95 20.20 -21.18
C SER A 71 -6.88 19.07 -20.14
N ASN A 72 -6.66 17.84 -20.60
CA ASN A 72 -6.25 16.70 -19.78
C ASN A 72 -4.72 16.69 -19.70
N VAL A 73 -4.11 17.06 -18.57
CA VAL A 73 -2.65 16.93 -18.43
C VAL A 73 -2.18 16.21 -17.16
N ASP A 74 -2.91 16.16 -16.05
CA ASP A 74 -2.27 15.60 -14.84
C ASP A 74 -2.39 14.07 -14.68
N GLU A 75 -3.55 13.45 -14.89
CA GLU A 75 -3.70 12.00 -14.63
C GLU A 75 -3.15 11.10 -15.75
N THR A 76 -3.25 11.55 -17.00
CA THR A 76 -2.63 10.82 -18.13
C THR A 76 -1.11 10.88 -18.10
N SER A 77 -0.50 11.85 -17.41
CA SER A 77 0.94 12.12 -17.53
C SER A 77 1.79 11.06 -16.85
N SER A 78 1.50 10.67 -15.60
CA SER A 78 2.29 9.69 -14.84
C SER A 78 2.21 8.28 -15.42
N HIS A 79 0.99 7.82 -15.76
CA HIS A 79 0.79 6.51 -16.39
C HIS A 79 1.41 6.46 -17.80
N LEU A 80 1.24 7.51 -18.60
CA LEU A 80 1.85 7.61 -19.93
C LEU A 80 3.37 7.69 -19.85
N GLN A 81 3.93 8.35 -18.84
CA GLN A 81 5.37 8.37 -18.58
C GLN A 81 5.88 6.98 -18.17
N ALA A 82 5.18 6.26 -17.30
CA ALA A 82 5.55 4.90 -16.91
C ALA A 82 5.54 3.94 -18.11
N LEU A 83 4.48 4.00 -18.93
CA LEU A 83 4.37 3.23 -20.17
C LEU A 83 5.50 3.55 -21.14
N ARG A 84 5.78 4.84 -21.36
CA ARG A 84 6.87 5.28 -22.24
C ARG A 84 8.24 4.88 -21.71
N GLY A 85 8.45 4.90 -20.40
CA GLY A 85 9.69 4.49 -19.76
C GLY A 85 9.99 3.01 -19.97
N ILE A 86 9.01 2.14 -19.73
CA ILE A 86 9.16 0.69 -19.96
C ILE A 86 9.37 0.40 -21.46
N GLN A 87 8.60 1.06 -22.33
CA GLN A 87 8.75 0.92 -23.77
C GLN A 87 10.15 1.33 -24.24
N TYR A 88 10.68 2.45 -23.73
CA TYR A 88 12.03 2.92 -24.03
C TYR A 88 13.11 1.92 -23.57
N LEU A 89 12.98 1.36 -22.36
CA LEU A 89 13.91 0.35 -21.85
C LEU A 89 13.94 -0.91 -22.72
N ILE A 90 12.78 -1.32 -23.25
CA ILE A 90 12.67 -2.44 -24.19
C ILE A 90 13.36 -2.10 -25.51
N GLU A 91 13.14 -0.90 -26.05
CA GLU A 91 13.75 -0.45 -27.31
C GLU A 91 15.27 -0.33 -27.22
N GLN A 92 15.79 0.11 -26.08
CA GLN A 92 17.24 0.16 -25.81
C GLN A 92 17.83 -1.22 -25.45
N GLN A 93 17.05 -2.30 -25.48
CA GLN A 93 17.44 -3.66 -25.10
C GLN A 93 17.95 -3.78 -23.64
N LEU A 94 17.54 -2.85 -22.77
CA LEU A 94 17.85 -2.85 -21.34
C LEU A 94 16.84 -3.67 -20.53
N LEU A 95 15.66 -3.94 -21.10
CA LEU A 95 14.60 -4.75 -20.52
C LEU A 95 14.00 -5.69 -21.57
N SER A 96 13.69 -6.92 -21.20
CA SER A 96 12.97 -7.84 -22.08
C SER A 96 11.52 -7.39 -22.25
N SER A 97 10.91 -7.69 -23.40
CA SER A 97 9.47 -7.52 -23.62
C SER A 97 8.62 -8.60 -22.93
N ASP A 98 9.26 -9.54 -22.23
CA ASP A 98 8.60 -10.56 -21.43
C ASP A 98 7.92 -9.96 -20.18
N LEU A 99 6.68 -10.35 -19.94
CA LEU A 99 5.85 -9.78 -18.86
C LEU A 99 6.40 -10.12 -17.46
N GLN A 100 7.06 -11.28 -17.29
CA GLN A 100 7.63 -11.67 -16.01
C GLN A 100 8.88 -10.84 -15.71
N GLU A 101 9.70 -10.57 -16.72
CA GLU A 101 10.89 -9.71 -16.55
C GLU A 101 10.49 -8.26 -16.24
N ILE A 102 9.43 -7.74 -16.88
CA ILE A 102 8.87 -6.42 -16.52
C ILE A 102 8.39 -6.41 -15.07
N ALA A 103 7.68 -7.45 -14.63
CA ALA A 103 7.22 -7.56 -13.26
C ALA A 103 8.36 -7.60 -12.23
N LYS A 104 9.42 -8.38 -12.49
CA LYS A 104 10.62 -8.43 -11.64
C LYS A 104 11.34 -7.09 -11.58
N PHE A 105 11.44 -6.40 -12.71
CA PHE A 105 12.01 -5.05 -12.79
C PHE A 105 11.23 -4.06 -11.91
N LEU A 106 9.89 -4.06 -12.02
CA LEU A 106 9.02 -3.24 -11.19
C LEU A 106 9.12 -3.60 -9.71
N HIS A 107 9.23 -4.89 -9.38
CA HIS A 107 9.38 -5.37 -8.00
C HIS A 107 10.73 -4.98 -7.38
N LYS A 108 11.82 -5.00 -8.16
CA LYS A 108 13.14 -4.52 -7.70
C LYS A 108 13.10 -3.01 -7.38
N GLY A 109 12.39 -2.24 -8.19
CA GLY A 109 12.03 -0.84 -7.88
C GLY A 109 13.19 0.15 -7.75
N GLU A 110 14.42 -0.23 -8.13
CA GLU A 110 15.61 0.61 -8.01
C GLU A 110 15.49 1.85 -8.92
N GLY A 111 15.41 3.04 -8.32
CA GLY A 111 15.31 4.32 -9.03
C GLY A 111 13.94 4.60 -9.65
N LEU A 112 12.92 3.78 -9.39
CA LEU A 112 11.57 3.97 -9.93
C LEU A 112 10.67 4.73 -8.95
N ASN A 113 9.80 5.57 -9.50
CA ASN A 113 8.76 6.22 -8.72
C ASN A 113 7.66 5.21 -8.34
N LYS A 114 7.46 4.98 -7.04
CA LYS A 114 6.46 4.03 -6.51
C LYS A 114 5.02 4.36 -6.89
N THR A 115 4.70 5.64 -7.11
CA THR A 115 3.38 6.06 -7.62
C THR A 115 3.20 5.65 -9.07
N ALA A 116 4.22 5.87 -9.91
CA ALA A 116 4.20 5.43 -11.31
C ALA A 116 4.09 3.90 -11.43
N ILE A 117 4.73 3.14 -10.53
CA ILE A 117 4.57 1.68 -10.44
C ILE A 117 3.11 1.32 -10.15
N GLY A 118 2.50 1.94 -9.12
CA GLY A 118 1.10 1.72 -8.77
C GLY A 118 0.15 2.01 -9.92
N ASP A 119 0.34 3.14 -10.60
CA ASP A 119 -0.47 3.53 -11.76
C ASP A 119 -0.32 2.58 -12.95
N TYR A 120 0.89 2.09 -13.18
CA TYR A 120 1.14 1.13 -14.26
C TYR A 120 0.52 -0.23 -13.96
N LEU A 121 0.70 -0.75 -12.74
CA LEU A 121 0.13 -2.04 -12.31
C LEU A 121 -1.39 -1.98 -12.21
N GLY A 122 -1.94 -0.82 -11.83
CA GLY A 122 -3.36 -0.52 -11.86
C GLY A 122 -3.91 -0.28 -13.26
N GLY A 123 -3.17 -0.44 -14.35
CA GLY A 123 -3.72 -0.30 -15.71
C GLY A 123 -4.76 -1.38 -16.05
N ARG A 124 -5.85 -1.03 -16.75
CA ARG A 124 -6.95 -1.97 -17.10
C ARG A 124 -6.62 -2.90 -18.27
N ASP A 125 -5.53 -2.63 -18.99
CA ASP A 125 -5.19 -3.39 -20.18
C ASP A 125 -4.72 -4.80 -19.79
N SER A 126 -4.99 -5.77 -20.67
CA SER A 126 -4.66 -7.19 -20.44
C SER A 126 -3.18 -7.40 -20.09
N LYS A 127 -2.27 -6.59 -20.67
CA LYS A 127 -0.84 -6.64 -20.34
C LYS A 127 -0.56 -6.20 -18.90
N ASN A 128 -1.15 -5.09 -18.45
CA ASN A 128 -0.98 -4.61 -17.08
C ASN A 128 -1.53 -5.60 -16.06
N ILE A 129 -2.68 -6.22 -16.34
CA ILE A 129 -3.27 -7.25 -15.48
C ILE A 129 -2.33 -8.46 -15.34
N GLN A 130 -1.76 -8.94 -16.45
CA GLN A 130 -0.80 -10.05 -16.43
C GLN A 130 0.50 -9.69 -15.71
N ILE A 131 1.00 -8.46 -15.90
CA ILE A 131 2.18 -7.96 -15.19
C ILE A 131 1.88 -7.83 -13.69
N LEU A 132 0.70 -7.37 -13.30
CA LEU A 132 0.26 -7.31 -11.89
C LEU A 132 0.27 -8.72 -11.27
N GLN A 133 -0.29 -9.71 -11.95
CA GLN A 133 -0.27 -11.10 -11.46
C GLN A 133 1.17 -11.61 -11.28
N ALA A 134 2.05 -11.35 -12.24
CA ALA A 134 3.47 -11.70 -12.15
C ALA A 134 4.19 -10.92 -11.04
N PHE A 135 3.83 -9.65 -10.83
CA PHE A 135 4.40 -8.78 -9.80
C PHE A 135 4.02 -9.24 -8.40
N VAL A 136 2.74 -9.58 -8.18
CA VAL A 136 2.30 -10.16 -6.91
C VAL A 136 2.99 -11.51 -6.69
N ALA A 137 3.17 -12.32 -7.75
CA ALA A 137 3.89 -13.58 -7.68
C ALA A 137 5.38 -13.47 -7.30
N CYS A 138 5.99 -12.28 -7.46
CA CYS A 138 7.34 -12.02 -6.97
C CYS A 138 7.41 -11.88 -5.44
N HIS A 139 6.27 -11.71 -4.76
CA HIS A 139 6.22 -11.56 -3.31
C HIS A 139 6.11 -12.93 -2.62
N GLN A 140 6.99 -13.15 -1.63
CA GLN A 140 7.01 -14.37 -0.83
C GLN A 140 6.09 -14.23 0.39
N PHE A 141 4.82 -14.60 0.25
CA PHE A 141 3.83 -14.51 1.34
C PHE A 141 3.70 -15.76 2.21
N ALA A 142 4.40 -16.85 1.88
CA ALA A 142 4.30 -18.09 2.66
C ALA A 142 4.78 -17.88 4.10
N ASN A 143 4.01 -18.39 5.06
CA ASN A 143 4.25 -18.27 6.50
C ASN A 143 4.15 -16.84 7.06
N LEU A 144 3.65 -15.88 6.28
CA LEU A 144 3.34 -14.53 6.76
C LEU A 144 1.86 -14.44 7.12
N ASN A 145 1.56 -13.76 8.22
CA ASN A 145 0.18 -13.36 8.49
C ASN A 145 -0.29 -12.28 7.49
N LEU A 146 -1.60 -12.04 7.43
CA LEU A 146 -2.18 -11.13 6.42
C LEU A 146 -1.60 -9.71 6.52
N VAL A 147 -1.40 -9.20 7.74
CA VAL A 147 -0.84 -7.86 7.98
C VAL A 147 0.61 -7.76 7.48
N GLN A 148 1.43 -8.79 7.74
CA GLN A 148 2.82 -8.84 7.27
C GLN A 148 2.89 -8.87 5.75
N ALA A 149 2.07 -9.71 5.11
CA ALA A 149 1.99 -9.78 3.66
C ALA A 149 1.50 -8.45 3.04
N LEU A 150 0.48 -7.81 3.64
CA LEU A 150 0.00 -6.49 3.21
C LEU A 150 1.09 -5.42 3.32
N ARG A 151 1.83 -5.40 4.43
CA ARG A 151 2.95 -4.45 4.61
C ARG A 151 4.02 -4.64 3.53
N GLN A 152 4.39 -5.88 3.24
CA GLN A 152 5.36 -6.18 2.20
C GLN A 152 4.85 -5.75 0.81
N PHE A 153 3.59 -6.06 0.51
CA PHE A 153 2.97 -5.71 -0.77
C PHE A 153 2.87 -4.19 -0.98
N LEU A 154 2.34 -3.48 0.01
CA LEU A 154 2.14 -2.02 -0.03
C LEU A 154 3.45 -1.23 0.15
N TRP A 155 4.56 -1.90 0.46
CA TRP A 155 5.88 -1.27 0.47
C TRP A 155 6.44 -1.11 -0.94
N SER A 156 6.08 -2.00 -1.87
CA SER A 156 6.66 -2.10 -3.21
C SER A 156 6.13 -1.03 -4.17
N PHE A 157 4.98 -0.42 -3.89
CA PHE A 157 4.35 0.62 -4.72
C PHE A 157 3.47 1.54 -3.86
N ARG A 158 2.99 2.66 -4.43
CA ARG A 158 1.95 3.48 -3.81
C ARG A 158 0.58 3.12 -4.39
N LEU A 159 -0.40 2.86 -3.53
CA LEU A 159 -1.76 2.59 -3.99
C LEU A 159 -2.28 3.76 -4.83
N PRO A 160 -2.88 3.49 -6.00
CA PRO A 160 -3.55 4.53 -6.79
C PRO A 160 -4.76 5.10 -6.04
N GLY A 161 -5.21 6.30 -6.43
CA GLY A 161 -6.38 6.92 -5.82
C GLY A 161 -7.71 6.36 -6.35
N GLU A 162 -7.72 5.78 -7.55
CA GLU A 162 -8.95 5.32 -8.18
C GLU A 162 -9.40 3.96 -7.62
N ALA A 163 -10.64 3.90 -7.12
CA ALA A 163 -11.20 2.70 -6.49
C ALA A 163 -11.07 1.45 -7.37
N GLN A 164 -11.29 1.56 -8.68
CA GLN A 164 -11.18 0.44 -9.63
C GLN A 164 -9.75 -0.09 -9.82
N LYS A 165 -8.73 0.75 -9.59
CA LYS A 165 -7.33 0.29 -9.62
C LYS A 165 -6.99 -0.43 -8.32
N ILE A 166 -7.36 0.17 -7.18
CA ILE A 166 -7.17 -0.43 -5.85
C ILE A 166 -7.82 -1.82 -5.81
N ASP A 167 -9.07 -1.93 -6.24
CA ASP A 167 -9.83 -3.18 -6.28
C ASP A 167 -9.05 -4.32 -6.97
N ARG A 168 -8.56 -4.08 -8.20
CA ARG A 168 -7.77 -5.06 -8.96
C ARG A 168 -6.45 -5.44 -8.28
N MET A 169 -5.78 -4.48 -7.64
CA MET A 169 -4.53 -4.75 -6.91
C MET A 169 -4.80 -5.61 -5.68
N MET A 170 -5.87 -5.33 -4.94
CA MET A 170 -6.26 -6.07 -3.75
C MET A 170 -6.80 -7.46 -4.08
N GLU A 171 -7.53 -7.61 -5.19
CA GLU A 171 -7.97 -8.91 -5.70
C GLU A 171 -6.76 -9.79 -6.09
N ALA A 172 -5.78 -9.23 -6.80
CA ALA A 172 -4.55 -9.95 -7.15
C ALA A 172 -3.75 -10.35 -5.90
N PHE A 173 -3.65 -9.46 -4.92
CA PHE A 173 -3.02 -9.73 -3.62
C PHE A 173 -3.72 -10.88 -2.87
N ALA A 174 -5.04 -10.80 -2.68
CA ALA A 174 -5.80 -11.79 -1.93
C ALA A 174 -5.70 -13.18 -2.58
N ASN A 175 -5.81 -13.24 -3.91
CA ASN A 175 -5.64 -14.47 -4.68
C ASN A 175 -4.26 -15.10 -4.46
N TRP A 176 -3.19 -14.29 -4.49
CA TRP A 176 -1.84 -14.80 -4.28
C TRP A 176 -1.60 -15.21 -2.81
N TYR A 177 -2.08 -14.41 -1.86
CA TYR A 177 -1.95 -14.73 -0.43
C TYR A 177 -2.59 -16.08 -0.08
N CYS A 178 -3.81 -16.34 -0.57
CA CYS A 178 -4.50 -17.61 -0.35
C CYS A 178 -3.77 -18.79 -1.01
N LYS A 179 -3.16 -18.58 -2.18
CA LYS A 179 -2.31 -19.60 -2.84
C LYS A 179 -1.06 -19.92 -2.03
N CYS A 180 -0.43 -18.92 -1.41
CA CYS A 180 0.76 -19.09 -0.58
C CYS A 180 0.45 -19.67 0.81
N ASN A 181 -0.75 -19.45 1.33
CA ASN A 181 -1.15 -19.84 2.69
C ASN A 181 -2.47 -20.64 2.66
N PRO A 182 -2.45 -21.89 2.12
CA PRO A 182 -3.66 -22.69 2.01
C PRO A 182 -4.22 -23.03 3.40
N GLY A 183 -5.53 -22.87 3.56
CA GLY A 183 -6.25 -23.20 4.80
C GLY A 183 -6.33 -22.08 5.85
N VAL A 184 -5.71 -20.92 5.62
CA VAL A 184 -5.87 -19.73 6.50
C VAL A 184 -7.25 -19.10 6.32
N PHE A 185 -7.72 -18.98 5.07
CA PHE A 185 -9.04 -18.45 4.70
C PHE A 185 -9.82 -19.51 3.91
N GLN A 186 -11.16 -19.53 4.06
CA GLN A 186 -12.03 -20.45 3.32
C GLN A 186 -12.17 -20.02 1.85
N SER A 187 -12.21 -18.72 1.60
CA SER A 187 -12.32 -18.13 0.27
C SER A 187 -11.36 -16.95 0.07
N THR A 188 -11.03 -16.67 -1.19
CA THR A 188 -10.28 -15.45 -1.55
C THR A 188 -11.06 -14.20 -1.13
N ASP A 189 -12.39 -14.24 -1.22
CA ASP A 189 -13.27 -13.13 -0.86
C ASP A 189 -13.09 -12.75 0.62
N THR A 190 -13.00 -13.74 1.52
CA THR A 190 -12.70 -13.49 2.94
C THR A 190 -11.35 -12.78 3.12
N CYS A 191 -10.31 -13.22 2.42
CA CYS A 191 -8.99 -12.60 2.47
C CYS A 191 -9.04 -11.16 1.93
N TYR A 192 -9.76 -10.93 0.83
CA TYR A 192 -9.95 -9.62 0.22
C TYR A 192 -10.67 -8.66 1.16
N ILE A 193 -11.83 -9.06 1.70
CA ILE A 193 -12.64 -8.25 2.62
C ILE A 193 -11.83 -7.90 3.87
N LEU A 194 -11.17 -8.90 4.48
CA LEU A 194 -10.36 -8.66 5.68
C LEU A 194 -9.18 -7.72 5.39
N SER A 195 -8.58 -7.80 4.20
CA SER A 195 -7.50 -6.90 3.80
C SER A 195 -7.95 -5.44 3.75
N PHE A 196 -9.13 -5.17 3.18
CA PHE A 196 -9.73 -3.84 3.22
C PHE A 196 -10.07 -3.41 4.64
N SER A 197 -10.62 -4.31 5.46
CA SER A 197 -10.87 -4.03 6.88
C SER A 197 -9.60 -3.62 7.63
N ILE A 198 -8.47 -4.26 7.36
CA ILE A 198 -7.17 -3.90 7.96
C ILE A 198 -6.70 -2.52 7.49
N ILE A 199 -6.86 -2.20 6.20
CA ILE A 199 -6.50 -0.88 5.66
C ILE A 199 -7.37 0.21 6.29
N MET A 200 -8.68 0.01 6.37
CA MET A 200 -9.62 0.93 7.03
C MET A 200 -9.30 1.09 8.52
N LEU A 201 -8.99 -0.02 9.21
CA LEU A 201 -8.58 0.01 10.62
C LEU A 201 -7.31 0.86 10.80
N ASN A 202 -6.32 0.71 9.92
CA ASN A 202 -5.10 1.52 9.98
C ASN A 202 -5.42 3.02 9.88
N THR A 203 -6.30 3.41 8.97
CA THR A 203 -6.79 4.80 8.88
C THR A 203 -7.50 5.21 10.17
N SER A 204 -8.43 4.40 10.70
CA SER A 204 -9.15 4.72 11.94
C SER A 204 -8.26 4.85 13.19
N LEU A 205 -7.17 4.09 13.28
CA LEU A 205 -6.28 4.10 14.46
C LEU A 205 -5.23 5.21 14.41
N HIS A 206 -4.77 5.57 13.21
CA HIS A 206 -3.61 6.44 13.01
C HIS A 206 -3.91 7.80 12.39
N ASN A 207 -5.08 8.00 11.76
CA ASN A 207 -5.48 9.31 11.26
C ASN A 207 -5.86 10.22 12.46
N PRO A 208 -5.15 11.35 12.70
CA PRO A 208 -5.44 12.24 13.82
C PRO A 208 -6.83 12.89 13.73
N ASN A 209 -7.45 12.92 12.55
CA ASN A 209 -8.81 13.44 12.37
C ASN A 209 -9.89 12.49 12.90
N VAL A 210 -9.56 11.20 13.12
CA VAL A 210 -10.48 10.21 13.69
C VAL A 210 -10.37 10.26 15.21
N LYS A 211 -11.40 10.84 15.85
CA LYS A 211 -11.46 11.01 17.32
C LYS A 211 -11.73 9.70 18.05
N ASP A 212 -12.63 8.89 17.51
CA ASP A 212 -13.06 7.63 18.12
C ASP A 212 -12.30 6.46 17.50
N LYS A 213 -11.27 6.01 18.22
CA LYS A 213 -10.49 4.83 17.81
C LYS A 213 -11.27 3.56 18.14
N PRO A 214 -11.56 2.70 17.16
CA PRO A 214 -12.34 1.49 17.41
C PRO A 214 -11.59 0.55 18.36
N PRO A 215 -12.22 0.05 19.43
CA PRO A 215 -11.63 -0.99 20.26
C PRO A 215 -11.57 -2.32 19.51
N PHE A 216 -10.80 -3.28 20.02
CA PHE A 216 -10.62 -4.59 19.40
C PHE A 216 -11.96 -5.30 19.14
N GLU A 217 -12.88 -5.25 20.10
CA GLU A 217 -14.19 -5.87 20.01
C GLU A 217 -15.03 -5.30 18.86
N ARG A 218 -14.84 -4.01 18.54
CA ARG A 218 -15.50 -3.38 17.40
C ARG A 218 -14.94 -3.92 16.09
N PHE A 219 -13.62 -4.12 16.00
CA PHE A 219 -12.99 -4.74 14.83
C PHE A 219 -13.48 -6.18 14.63
N VAL A 220 -13.56 -6.98 15.70
CA VAL A 220 -14.13 -8.33 15.65
C VAL A 220 -15.58 -8.29 15.18
N SER A 221 -16.40 -7.39 15.73
CA SER A 221 -17.81 -7.26 15.36
C SER A 221 -18.02 -6.87 13.89
N ILE A 222 -17.16 -6.04 13.31
CA ILE A 222 -17.27 -5.62 11.90
C ILE A 222 -16.91 -6.75 10.95
N ASN A 223 -16.05 -7.68 11.39
CA ASN A 223 -15.59 -8.82 10.60
C ASN A 223 -16.31 -10.13 10.96
N ARG A 224 -17.48 -10.08 11.63
CA ARG A 224 -18.31 -11.27 11.85
C ARG A 224 -18.94 -11.75 10.54
N GLY A 225 -19.00 -13.06 10.34
CA GLY A 225 -19.63 -13.68 9.17
C GLY A 225 -18.86 -13.55 7.85
N ILE A 226 -17.68 -12.92 7.82
CA ILE A 226 -16.95 -12.69 6.55
C ILE A 226 -16.29 -13.95 5.97
N ASN A 227 -16.25 -15.04 6.74
CA ASN A 227 -15.67 -16.32 6.34
C ASN A 227 -16.77 -17.25 5.78
N ASP A 228 -17.34 -16.88 4.63
CA ASP A 228 -18.48 -17.57 3.98
C ASP A 228 -19.70 -17.75 4.91
N GLY A 229 -20.02 -16.72 5.70
CA GLY A 229 -21.10 -16.72 6.69
C GLY A 229 -20.67 -17.18 8.09
N ALA A 230 -19.43 -17.65 8.27
CA ALA A 230 -18.84 -17.97 9.57
C ALA A 230 -17.92 -16.84 10.08
N ASP A 231 -17.59 -16.90 11.37
CA ASP A 231 -16.63 -15.99 12.00
C ASP A 231 -15.19 -16.47 11.80
N LEU A 232 -14.25 -15.53 11.69
CA LEU A 232 -12.82 -15.84 11.72
C LEU A 232 -12.37 -16.15 13.16
N PRO A 233 -11.32 -16.97 13.34
CA PRO A 233 -10.73 -17.20 14.66
C PRO A 233 -10.30 -15.88 15.32
N GLU A 234 -10.67 -15.65 16.57
CA GLU A 234 -10.38 -14.39 17.28
C GLU A 234 -8.87 -14.14 17.40
N GLU A 235 -8.07 -15.20 17.56
CA GLU A 235 -6.60 -15.13 17.57
C GLU A 235 -5.99 -14.66 16.23
N LEU A 236 -6.71 -14.82 15.11
CA LEU A 236 -6.27 -14.29 13.81
C LEU A 236 -6.53 -12.78 13.71
N LEU A 237 -7.54 -12.27 14.41
CA LEU A 237 -7.95 -10.87 14.36
C LEU A 237 -7.18 -10.00 15.37
N LYS A 238 -6.63 -10.61 16.42
CA LYS A 238 -5.90 -9.97 17.52
C LYS A 238 -4.47 -9.61 17.15
#